data_AF-A0A2N6SVI9-F1
#
_entry.id   AF-A0A2N6SVI9-F1
#
_cell.length_a   1.000
_cell.length_b   1.000
_cell.length_c   1.000
_cell.angle_alpha   90.00
_cell.angle_beta   90.00
_cell.angle_gamma   90.00
#
_symmetry.space_group_name_H-M   'P 1'
#
loop_
_entity.id
_entity.type
_entity.pdbx_description
1 polymer ?
#
loop_
_entity_poly.entity_id
_entity_poly.type
_entity_poly.pdbx_seq_one_letter_code
_entity_poly.pdbx_strand_id
1 'polypeptide(L)'
;MPKPVDSRTTYIPALDGLRTIAVMAVLFYHLGATWAPGGLLGVAVFFTLSGYLITTNLLRAKYRHNTFRLSTFWLRRFRRLVPAVVVTVAAVFLVTALSTPGELGDRVGESISSLLYVNNWYVIFQGQSYFD
;
A
#
# COMPACT_ATOMS: atom_id res chain seq x y z
N MET A 1 9.12 5.26 10.16
CA MET A 1 8.13 6.16 10.78
C MET A 1 8.86 7.10 11.75
N PRO A 2 8.38 8.33 12.00
CA PRO A 2 8.99 9.21 13.01
C PRO A 2 8.84 8.61 14.41
N LYS A 3 9.85 8.77 15.27
CA LYS A 3 9.80 8.32 16.68
C LYS A 3 8.68 9.05 17.44
N PRO A 4 8.04 8.43 18.44
CA PRO A 4 6.98 9.07 19.20
C PRO A 4 7.55 10.17 20.09
N VAL A 5 6.93 11.35 20.06
CA VAL A 5 7.30 12.51 20.89
C VAL A 5 6.74 12.40 22.32
N ASP A 6 5.99 11.32 22.61
CA ASP A 6 5.20 11.20 23.83
C ASP A 6 5.34 9.79 24.45
N SER A 7 5.68 9.74 25.74
CA SER A 7 5.98 8.50 26.50
C SER A 7 4.78 7.54 26.65
N ARG A 8 3.57 8.02 26.33
CA ARG A 8 2.32 7.24 26.33
C ARG A 8 1.96 6.61 24.97
N THR A 9 2.87 6.64 24.00
CA THR A 9 2.71 5.94 22.72
C THR A 9 3.74 4.83 22.60
N THR A 10 3.37 3.63 23.02
CA THR A 10 4.15 2.43 22.73
C THR A 10 4.08 2.19 21.22
N TYR A 11 5.08 2.72 20.51
CA TYR A 11 5.42 2.28 19.19
C TYR A 11 5.95 0.86 19.32
N ILE A 12 5.42 -0.05 18.50
CA ILE A 12 5.83 -1.46 18.50
C ILE A 12 6.55 -1.71 17.17
N PRO A 13 7.89 -1.53 17.11
CA PRO A 13 8.66 -1.69 15.88
C PRO A 13 8.46 -3.05 15.22
N ALA A 14 8.22 -4.10 16.02
CA ALA A 14 7.99 -5.45 15.54
C ALA A 14 6.80 -5.56 14.57
N LEU A 15 5.74 -4.76 14.77
CA LEU A 15 4.59 -4.75 13.87
C LEU A 15 4.93 -4.14 12.51
N ASP A 16 5.80 -3.13 12.48
CA ASP A 16 6.31 -2.58 11.21
C ASP A 16 7.28 -3.56 10.54
N GLY A 17 8.12 -4.27 11.31
CA GLY A 17 8.97 -5.34 10.79
C GLY A 17 8.16 -6.45 10.11
N LEU A 18 7.10 -6.92 10.76
CA LEU A 18 6.22 -7.95 10.20
C LEU A 18 5.49 -7.47 8.94
N ARG A 19 5.08 -6.20 8.89
CA ARG A 19 4.51 -5.59 7.67
C ARG A 19 5.53 -5.53 6.54
N THR A 20 6.79 -5.21 6.83
CA THR A 20 7.87 -5.22 5.83
C THR A 20 8.07 -6.63 5.27
N ILE A 21 8.16 -7.65 6.14
CA ILE A 21 8.29 -9.06 5.71
C ILE A 21 7.11 -9.45 4.82
N ALA A 22 5.88 -9.09 5.20
CA ALA A 22 4.69 -9.36 4.43
C ALA A 22 4.74 -8.73 3.02
N VAL A 23 5.17 -7.47 2.91
CA VAL A 23 5.35 -6.80 1.59
C VAL A 23 6.45 -7.47 0.78
N MET A 24 7.58 -7.83 1.39
CA MET A 24 8.67 -8.54 0.70
C MET A 24 8.20 -9.88 0.13
N ALA A 25 7.38 -10.62 0.88
CA ALA A 25 6.80 -11.88 0.40
C ALA A 25 5.91 -11.67 -0.82
N VAL A 26 5.09 -10.60 -0.84
CA VAL A 26 4.27 -10.23 -2.00
C VAL A 26 5.13 -9.86 -3.21
N LEU A 27 6.21 -9.09 -3.00
CA LEU A 27 7.12 -8.73 -4.08
C LEU A 27 7.80 -9.96 -4.69
N PHE A 28 8.35 -10.86 -3.87
CA PHE A 28 8.99 -12.08 -4.37
C PHE A 28 8.02 -12.99 -5.12
N TYR A 29 6.77 -13.07 -4.68
CA TYR A 29 5.72 -13.78 -5.39
C TYR A 29 5.52 -13.24 -6.82
N HIS A 30 5.40 -11.91 -6.98
CA HIS A 30 5.23 -11.29 -8.29
C HIS A 30 6.49 -11.34 -9.17
N LEU A 31 7.67 -11.50 -8.57
CA LEU A 31 8.93 -11.71 -9.28
C LEU A 31 9.16 -13.17 -9.72
N GLY A 32 8.20 -14.08 -9.44
CA GLY A 32 8.31 -15.49 -9.82
C GLY A 32 9.28 -16.30 -8.95
N ALA A 33 9.54 -15.87 -7.71
CA ALA A 33 10.44 -16.59 -6.80
C ALA A 33 9.82 -17.95 -6.38
N THR A 34 10.40 -19.04 -6.89
CA THR A 34 9.91 -20.41 -6.65
C THR A 34 10.00 -20.88 -5.20
N TRP A 35 10.88 -20.27 -4.39
CA TRP A 35 11.06 -20.58 -2.97
C TRP A 35 10.05 -19.88 -2.05
N ALA A 36 9.22 -18.98 -2.58
CA ALA A 36 8.22 -18.21 -1.81
C ALA A 36 6.78 -18.37 -2.36
N PRO A 37 6.27 -19.61 -2.55
CA PRO A 37 4.94 -19.83 -3.16
C PRO A 37 3.79 -19.26 -2.31
N GLY A 38 3.99 -19.10 -1.00
CA GLY A 38 3.02 -18.53 -0.07
C GLY A 38 2.98 -17.00 -0.02
N GLY A 39 3.66 -16.27 -0.91
CA GLY A 39 3.76 -14.81 -0.83
C GLY A 39 2.42 -14.07 -0.92
N LEU A 40 1.39 -14.69 -1.50
CA LEU A 40 -0.01 -14.23 -1.47
C LEU A 40 -0.56 -14.02 -0.04
N LEU A 41 -0.11 -14.83 0.94
CA LEU A 41 -0.49 -14.67 2.35
C LEU A 41 0.02 -13.36 2.95
N GLY A 42 1.09 -12.80 2.37
CA GLY A 42 1.63 -11.50 2.76
C GLY A 42 0.59 -10.39 2.63
N VAL A 43 -0.30 -10.45 1.64
CA VAL A 43 -1.40 -9.50 1.47
C VAL A 43 -2.35 -9.54 2.68
N ALA A 44 -2.79 -10.73 3.07
CA ALA A 44 -3.70 -10.92 4.21
C ALA A 44 -3.08 -10.48 5.53
N VAL A 45 -1.80 -10.80 5.77
CA VAL A 45 -1.07 -10.38 6.97
C VAL A 45 -0.93 -8.85 7.01
N PHE A 46 -0.49 -8.24 5.90
CA PHE A 46 -0.28 -6.80 5.83
C PHE A 46 -1.58 -6.02 6.08
N PHE A 47 -2.70 -6.43 5.49
CA PHE A 47 -3.98 -5.76 5.68
C PHE A 47 -4.53 -5.94 7.09
N THR A 48 -4.45 -7.15 7.66
CA THR A 48 -4.89 -7.41 9.05
C THR A 48 -4.14 -6.53 10.04
N LEU A 49 -2.81 -6.48 9.93
CA LEU A 49 -1.97 -5.62 10.79
C LEU A 49 -2.26 -4.15 10.59
N SER A 50 -2.46 -3.72 9.33
CA SER A 50 -2.80 -2.34 9.03
C SER A 50 -4.15 -1.95 9.64
N GLY A 51 -5.16 -2.82 9.56
CA GLY A 51 -6.47 -2.63 10.19
C GLY A 51 -6.36 -2.48 11.70
N TYR A 52 -5.67 -3.40 12.36
CA TYR A 52 -5.41 -3.35 13.80
C TYR A 52 -4.76 -2.01 14.23
N LEU A 53 -3.70 -1.59 13.52
CA LEU A 53 -2.98 -0.34 13.83
C LEU A 53 -3.83 0.90 13.59
N ILE A 54 -4.61 0.94 12.50
CA ILE A 54 -5.51 2.05 12.19
C ILE A 54 -6.56 2.18 13.30
N THR A 55 -7.25 1.09 13.62
CA THR A 55 -8.31 1.08 14.65
C THR A 55 -7.75 1.47 16.01
N THR A 56 -6.61 0.92 16.41
CA THR A 56 -5.96 1.25 17.69
C THR A 56 -5.58 2.73 17.74
N ASN A 57 -5.06 3.30 16.66
CA ASN A 57 -4.72 4.73 16.59
C ASN A 57 -5.96 5.62 16.66
N LEU A 58 -7.05 5.25 16.00
CA LEU A 58 -8.32 5.99 16.06
C LEU A 58 -8.94 5.93 17.46
N LEU A 59 -8.95 4.76 18.10
CA LEU A 59 -9.43 4.61 19.48
C LEU A 59 -8.61 5.44 20.46
N ARG A 60 -7.27 5.40 20.37
CA ARG A 60 -6.39 6.22 21.22
C ARG A 60 -6.64 7.72 21.02
N ALA A 61 -6.84 8.17 19.79
CA ALA A 61 -7.18 9.57 19.51
C ALA A 61 -8.53 9.95 20.14
N LYS A 62 -9.53 9.07 20.06
CA LYS A 62 -10.84 9.25 20.71
C LYS A 62 -10.69 9.37 22.23
N TYR A 63 -9.97 8.45 22.88
CA TYR A 63 -9.80 8.47 24.34
C TYR A 63 -9.05 9.70 24.84
N ARG A 64 -8.08 10.22 24.07
CA ARG A 64 -7.29 11.40 24.48
C ARG A 64 -7.98 12.73 24.22
N HIS A 65 -8.71 12.85 23.11
CA HIS A 65 -9.25 14.13 22.65
C HIS A 65 -10.77 14.20 22.66
N ASN A 66 -11.44 13.13 23.14
CA ASN A 66 -12.89 12.92 23.13
C ASN A 66 -13.58 13.19 21.77
N THR A 67 -12.81 13.17 20.67
CA THR A 67 -13.28 13.48 19.33
C THR A 67 -12.65 12.57 18.30
N PHE A 68 -13.39 12.30 17.22
CA PHE A 68 -12.90 11.60 16.06
C PHE A 68 -12.49 12.59 14.97
N ARG A 69 -11.19 12.87 14.83
CA ARG A 69 -10.67 13.70 13.73
C ARG A 69 -10.31 12.86 12.50
N LEU A 70 -11.33 12.26 11.87
CA LEU A 70 -11.15 11.42 10.66
C LEU A 70 -10.49 12.21 9.52
N SER A 71 -10.86 13.47 9.32
CA SER A 71 -10.26 14.33 8.29
C SER A 71 -8.74 14.46 8.48
N THR A 72 -8.29 14.69 9.71
CA THR A 72 -6.86 14.78 10.03
C THR A 72 -6.16 13.44 9.84
N PHE A 73 -6.81 12.33 10.19
CA PHE A 73 -6.28 10.98 9.97
C PHE A 73 -6.06 10.70 8.47
N TRP A 74 -7.07 10.93 7.64
CA TRP A 74 -6.99 10.72 6.20
C TRP A 74 -5.99 11.65 5.53
N LEU A 75 -5.93 12.93 5.91
CA LEU A 75 -4.98 13.88 5.36
C LEU A 75 -3.52 13.49 5.65
N ARG A 76 -3.21 13.03 6.87
CA ARG A 76 -1.88 12.51 7.23
C ARG A 76 -1.53 11.27 6.42
N ARG A 77 -2.50 10.38 6.20
CA ARG A 77 -2.31 9.16 5.40
C ARG A 77 -2.06 9.51 3.93
N PHE A 78 -2.85 10.42 3.37
CA PHE A 78 -2.71 10.90 1.99
C PHE A 78 -1.32 11.50 1.75
N ARG A 79 -0.88 12.44 2.58
CA ARG A 79 0.46 13.06 2.49
C ARG A 79 1.61 12.07 2.63
N ARG A 80 1.37 10.91 3.24
CA ARG A 80 2.37 9.85 3.40
C ARG A 80 2.40 8.87 2.22
N LEU A 81 1.24 8.50 1.67
CA LEU A 81 1.13 7.44 0.66
C LEU A 81 1.19 7.96 -0.77
N VAL A 82 0.59 9.12 -1.04
CA VAL A 82 0.48 9.65 -2.41
C VAL A 82 1.83 9.96 -3.05
N PRO A 83 2.82 10.58 -2.36
CA PRO A 83 4.12 10.83 -2.97
C PRO A 83 4.79 9.54 -3.47
N ALA A 84 4.73 8.47 -2.67
CA ALA A 84 5.32 7.18 -3.04
C ALA A 84 4.64 6.57 -4.27
N VAL A 85 3.31 6.59 -4.33
CA VAL A 85 2.57 6.05 -5.48
C VAL A 85 2.83 6.87 -6.74
N VAL A 86 2.79 8.20 -6.65
CA VAL A 86 3.06 9.08 -7.79
C VAL A 86 4.47 8.86 -8.35
N VAL A 87 5.48 8.81 -7.48
CA VAL A 87 6.87 8.55 -7.90
C VAL A 87 7.01 7.17 -8.54
N THR A 88 6.38 6.15 -7.95
CA THR A 88 6.46 4.78 -8.47
C THR A 88 5.80 4.68 -9.85
N VAL A 89 4.59 5.20 -10.01
CA VAL A 89 3.87 5.19 -11.30
C VAL A 89 4.64 6.00 -12.34
N ALA A 90 5.13 7.19 -12.00
CA ALA A 90 5.93 8.00 -12.91
C ALA A 90 7.23 7.30 -13.34
N ALA A 91 7.91 6.63 -12.41
CA ALA A 91 9.13 5.88 -12.71
C ALA A 91 8.85 4.70 -13.63
N VAL A 92 7.81 3.90 -13.36
CA VAL A 92 7.40 2.79 -14.23
C VAL A 92 6.99 3.30 -15.60
N PHE A 93 6.19 4.36 -15.67
CA PHE A 93 5.76 4.97 -16.93
C PHE A 93 6.94 5.48 -17.76
N LEU A 94 7.94 6.09 -17.12
CA LEU A 94 9.18 6.52 -17.78
C LEU A 94 9.98 5.33 -18.30
N VAL A 95 10.13 4.27 -17.51
CA VAL A 95 10.83 3.04 -17.93
C VAL A 95 10.14 2.41 -19.13
N THR A 96 8.80 2.31 -19.11
CA THR A 96 8.00 1.85 -20.26
C THR A 96 8.21 2.73 -21.48
N ALA A 97 8.20 4.06 -21.31
CA ALA A 97 8.41 5.00 -22.41
C ALA A 97 9.78 4.85 -23.10
N LEU A 98 10.81 4.46 -22.35
CA LEU A 98 12.16 4.26 -22.87
C LEU A 98 12.38 2.86 -23.44
N SER A 99 11.75 1.84 -22.84
CA SER A 99 12.04 0.42 -23.15
C SER A 99 11.04 -0.18 -24.14
N THR A 100 9.76 0.15 -24.01
CA THR A 100 8.66 -0.41 -24.82
C THR A 100 7.64 0.68 -25.20
N PRO A 101 8.03 1.67 -26.04
CA PRO A 101 7.17 2.83 -26.34
C PRO A 101 5.82 2.45 -26.97
N GLY A 102 5.76 1.33 -27.70
CA GLY A 102 4.54 0.84 -28.34
C GLY A 102 3.44 0.42 -27.37
N GLU A 103 3.77 0.08 -26.13
CA GLU A 103 2.80 -0.33 -25.10
C GLU A 103 2.25 0.86 -24.29
N LEU A 104 2.77 2.08 -24.49
CA LEU A 104 2.42 3.23 -23.66
C LEU A 104 0.91 3.49 -23.60
N GLY A 105 0.24 3.44 -24.76
CA GLY A 105 -1.20 3.69 -24.86
C GLY A 105 -2.02 2.75 -23.97
N ASP A 106 -1.64 1.47 -23.94
CA ASP A 106 -2.32 0.44 -23.17
C ASP A 106 -2.08 0.62 -21.65
N ARG A 107 -0.88 1.09 -21.26
CA ARG A 107 -0.51 1.30 -19.84
C ARG A 107 -1.07 2.59 -19.23
N VAL A 108 -1.59 3.53 -20.01
CA VAL A 108 -2.18 4.77 -19.47
C VAL A 108 -3.37 4.45 -18.56
N GLY A 109 -4.25 3.53 -18.98
CA GLY A 109 -5.43 3.15 -18.19
C GLY A 109 -5.06 2.51 -16.85
N GLU A 110 -4.08 1.59 -16.85
CA GLU A 110 -3.53 0.96 -15.65
C GLU A 110 -2.87 1.98 -14.70
N SER A 111 -2.14 2.94 -15.26
CA SER A 111 -1.45 3.99 -14.49
C SER A 111 -2.45 4.92 -13.80
N ILE A 112 -3.48 5.38 -14.53
CA ILE A 112 -4.51 6.26 -13.99
C ILE A 112 -5.34 5.52 -12.93
N SER A 113 -5.77 4.28 -13.21
CA SER A 113 -6.56 3.51 -12.25
C SER A 113 -5.77 3.18 -10.97
N SER A 114 -4.46 2.96 -11.09
CA SER A 114 -3.55 2.79 -9.95
C SER A 114 -3.39 4.06 -9.12
N LEU A 115 -3.23 5.23 -9.76
CA LEU A 115 -3.18 6.53 -9.07
C LEU A 115 -4.47 6.82 -8.29
N LEU A 116 -5.60 6.43 -8.86
CA LEU A 116 -6.92 6.59 -8.26
C LEU A 116 -7.27 5.49 -7.23
N TYR A 117 -6.37 4.54 -6.97
CA TYR A 117 -6.59 3.40 -6.07
C TYR A 117 -7.77 2.49 -6.47
N VAL A 118 -8.10 2.41 -7.76
CA VAL A 118 -9.20 1.59 -8.31
C VAL A 118 -8.72 0.54 -9.31
N ASN A 119 -7.42 0.28 -9.39
CA ASN A 119 -6.84 -0.66 -10.36
C ASN A 119 -7.48 -2.05 -10.33
N ASN A 120 -7.80 -2.58 -9.14
CA ASN A 120 -8.46 -3.89 -9.03
C ASN A 120 -9.78 -3.96 -9.81
N TRP A 121 -10.59 -2.90 -9.77
CA TRP A 121 -11.84 -2.83 -10.54
C TRP A 121 -11.57 -2.71 -12.03
N TYR A 122 -10.59 -1.90 -12.40
CA TYR A 122 -10.17 -1.73 -13.79
C TYR A 122 -9.72 -3.05 -14.42
N VAL A 123 -8.90 -3.84 -13.70
CA VAL A 123 -8.43 -5.17 -14.12
C VAL A 123 -9.60 -6.15 -14.25
N ILE A 124 -10.52 -6.18 -13.29
CA ILE A 124 -11.73 -7.03 -13.34
C ILE A 124 -12.57 -6.72 -14.59
N PHE A 125 -12.77 -5.45 -14.93
CA PHE A 125 -13.53 -5.06 -16.11
C PHE A 125 -12.84 -5.39 -17.44
N GLN A 126 -11.53 -5.64 -17.42
CA GLN A 126 -10.79 -6.15 -18.57
C GLN A 126 -10.82 -7.69 -18.68
N GLY A 127 -11.52 -8.38 -17.76
CA GLY A 127 -11.64 -9.83 -17.77
C GLY A 127 -10.41 -10.57 -17.23
N GLN A 128 -9.48 -9.87 -16.58
CA GLN A 128 -8.34 -10.48 -15.90
C GLN A 128 -8.68 -10.76 -14.43
N SER A 129 -8.16 -11.88 -13.92
CA SER A 129 -8.30 -12.32 -12.53
C SER A 129 -7.01 -12.04 -11.77
N TYR A 130 -7.09 -11.74 -10.48
CA TYR A 130 -5.89 -11.54 -9.64
C TYR A 130 -5.09 -12.84 -9.44
N PHE A 131 -5.71 -14.00 -9.69
CA PHE A 131 -5.13 -15.31 -9.40
C PHE A 131 -4.68 -16.07 -10.65
N ASP A 132 -4.94 -15.53 -11.85
CA ASP A 132 -4.56 -16.10 -13.15
C ASP A 132 -3.50 -15.22 -13.82
#